data_AF-A0A9D4W0K8-F1
#
_entry.id   AF-A0A9D4W0K8-F1
#
_cell.length_a   1.000
_cell.length_b   1.000
_cell.length_c   1.000
_cell.angle_alpha   90.00
_cell.angle_beta   90.00
_cell.angle_gamma   90.00
#
_symmetry.space_group_name_H-M   'P 1'
#
loop_
_entity.id
_entity.type
_entity.pdbx_description
1 polymer ?
#
loop_
_entity_poly.entity_id
_entity_poly.type
_entity_poly.pdbx_seq_one_letter_code
_entity_poly.pdbx_strand_id
1 'polypeptide(L)'
;MDPKLTEISQLFDRFKAAFLRNDFDSSSNLLSQLKVLLTGFRSLPPLFADTPNAIQELTIARDIYEHAVVLSVKIEDQDAFERDFFQLKPYYTDARNRLPQSPQEYPILGLNLLRLLVQNRIAEFHTELELLSSTALENPCIKHAVELEQSFMEGAYNRVLSARQTVPHETYAYFMDLLAKTIRDEIAGCSEKAYDYLSINDAKQILLFSKDQELLEYIKEEHPEWEIKNGSVFFQKAKDSAPCKEIPSLQLINQTLSYARELERIV
;
A
#
# COMPACT_ATOMS: atom_id res chain seq x y z
N MET A 1 -19.67 23.88 28.62
CA MET A 1 -19.14 23.40 27.34
C MET A 1 -17.79 24.04 27.16
N ASP A 2 -16.74 23.27 26.93
CA ASP A 2 -15.39 23.82 26.80
C ASP A 2 -15.30 24.67 25.52
N PRO A 3 -14.83 25.93 25.60
CA PRO A 3 -14.79 26.83 24.45
C PRO A 3 -13.92 26.28 23.31
N LYS A 4 -12.89 25.48 23.65
CA LYS A 4 -12.00 24.81 22.70
C LYS A 4 -12.72 23.74 21.87
N LEU A 5 -13.67 23.02 22.45
CA LEU A 5 -14.46 22.02 21.72
C LEU A 5 -15.35 22.69 20.68
N THR A 6 -15.98 23.82 21.03
CA THR A 6 -16.84 24.56 20.12
C THR A 6 -16.06 25.17 18.95
N GLU A 7 -14.85 25.69 19.21
CA GLU A 7 -13.95 26.21 18.18
C GLU A 7 -13.53 25.11 17.19
N ILE A 8 -13.16 23.93 17.68
CA ILE A 8 -12.77 22.79 16.84
C ILE A 8 -13.94 22.27 16.02
N SER A 9 -15.14 22.16 16.61
CA SER A 9 -16.32 21.75 15.84
C SER A 9 -16.62 22.74 14.69
N GLN A 10 -16.53 24.05 14.94
CA GLN A 10 -16.72 25.06 13.89
C GLN A 10 -15.65 25.00 12.79
N LEU A 11 -14.38 24.79 13.17
CA LEU A 11 -13.29 24.61 12.21
C LEU A 11 -13.43 23.30 11.43
N PHE A 12 -13.91 22.24 12.07
CA PHE A 12 -14.16 20.96 11.43
C PHE A 12 -15.32 21.03 10.43
N ASP A 13 -16.38 21.78 10.73
CA ASP A 13 -17.47 22.03 9.78
C ASP A 13 -16.99 22.84 8.57
N ARG A 14 -16.11 23.83 8.77
CA ARG A 14 -15.46 24.57 7.69
C ARG A 14 -14.56 23.67 6.84
N PHE A 15 -13.82 22.77 7.48
CA PHE A 15 -12.99 21.79 6.81
C PHE A 15 -13.84 20.81 5.97
N LYS A 16 -14.95 20.29 6.51
CA LYS A 16 -15.91 19.48 5.74
C LYS A 16 -16.47 20.24 4.54
N ALA A 17 -16.81 21.51 4.71
CA ALA A 17 -17.30 22.35 3.62
C ALA A 17 -16.23 22.60 2.54
N ALA A 18 -14.96 22.78 2.93
CA ALA A 18 -13.84 22.93 2.00
C ALA A 18 -13.54 21.61 1.27
N PHE A 19 -13.62 20.48 1.97
CA PHE A 19 -13.46 19.14 1.41
C PHE A 19 -14.52 18.84 0.35
N LEU A 20 -15.80 19.17 0.61
CA LEU A 20 -16.88 19.02 -0.36
C LEU A 20 -16.71 19.93 -1.60
N ARG A 21 -15.99 21.05 -1.47
CA ARG A 21 -15.68 21.97 -2.55
C ARG A 21 -14.43 21.59 -3.34
N ASN A 22 -13.74 20.49 -2.97
CA ASN A 22 -12.45 20.07 -3.53
C ASN A 22 -11.36 21.17 -3.46
N ASP A 23 -11.42 22.04 -2.45
CA ASP A 23 -10.37 23.04 -2.22
C ASP A 23 -9.28 22.43 -1.33
N PHE A 24 -8.29 21.79 -1.96
CA PHE A 24 -7.26 21.02 -1.28
C PHE A 24 -6.27 21.89 -0.49
N ASP A 25 -5.93 23.08 -1.00
CA ASP A 25 -4.98 24.00 -0.34
C ASP A 25 -5.58 24.57 0.95
N SER A 26 -6.83 25.03 0.89
CA SER A 26 -7.54 25.50 2.09
C SER A 26 -7.75 24.36 3.08
N SER A 27 -8.06 23.15 2.59
CA SER A 27 -8.26 21.97 3.44
C SER A 27 -6.97 21.57 4.17
N SER A 28 -5.81 21.62 3.50
CA SER A 28 -4.51 21.32 4.11
C SER A 28 -4.12 22.33 5.19
N ASN A 29 -4.37 23.62 4.94
CA ASN A 29 -4.15 24.68 5.92
C ASN A 29 -5.06 24.54 7.15
N LEU A 30 -6.35 24.28 6.92
CA LEU A 30 -7.31 24.03 8.00
C LEU A 30 -6.98 22.76 8.79
N LEU A 31 -6.56 21.68 8.12
CA LEU A 31 -6.11 20.45 8.76
C LEU A 31 -4.89 20.71 9.66
N SER A 32 -3.93 21.50 9.20
CA SER A 32 -2.75 21.88 10.00
C SER A 32 -3.15 22.64 11.27
N GLN A 33 -4.09 23.58 11.15
CA GLN A 33 -4.65 24.30 12.31
C GLN A 33 -5.39 23.36 13.27
N LEU A 34 -6.19 22.43 12.74
CA LEU A 34 -6.89 21.41 13.53
C LEU A 34 -5.90 20.51 14.26
N LYS A 35 -4.84 20.02 13.60
CA LYS A 35 -3.78 19.21 14.22
C LYS A 35 -3.11 19.95 15.38
N VAL A 36 -2.82 21.25 15.24
CA VAL A 36 -2.28 22.07 16.33
C VAL A 36 -3.25 22.16 17.50
N LEU A 37 -4.54 22.42 17.25
CA LEU A 37 -5.55 22.49 18.30
C LEU A 37 -5.75 21.15 19.03
N LEU A 38 -5.64 20.03 18.31
CA LEU A 38 -5.71 18.68 18.87
C LEU A 38 -4.59 18.42 19.88
N THR A 39 -3.37 18.94 19.68
CA THR A 39 -2.27 18.78 20.65
C THR A 39 -2.57 19.36 22.05
N GLY A 40 -3.55 20.27 22.15
CA GLY A 40 -3.96 20.88 23.41
C GLY A 40 -4.78 19.97 24.32
N PHE A 41 -5.23 18.81 23.84
CA PHE A 41 -6.07 17.89 24.60
C PHE A 41 -5.25 16.86 25.37
N ARG A 42 -5.56 16.71 26.66
CA ARG A 42 -4.95 15.72 27.55
C ARG A 42 -5.57 14.32 27.43
N SER A 43 -6.70 14.21 26.74
CA SER A 43 -7.45 12.97 26.51
C SER A 43 -6.91 12.16 25.33
N LEU A 44 -6.09 12.77 24.46
CA LEU A 44 -5.51 12.11 23.30
C LEU A 44 -4.35 11.18 23.69
N PRO A 45 -3.97 10.22 22.81
CA PRO A 45 -2.74 9.47 22.97
C PRO A 45 -1.56 10.46 23.13
N PRO A 46 -0.66 10.32 24.12
CA PRO A 46 -0.38 9.13 24.94
C PRO A 46 -0.99 9.12 26.35
N LEU A 47 -1.70 10.16 26.77
CA LEU A 47 -2.11 10.33 28.18
C LEU A 47 -3.44 9.66 28.52
N PHE A 48 -4.35 9.53 27.54
CA PHE A 48 -5.70 8.94 27.70
C PHE A 48 -6.41 9.38 28.99
N ALA A 49 -6.22 10.64 29.42
CA ALA A 49 -6.75 11.11 30.68
C ALA A 49 -8.29 11.06 30.65
N ASP A 50 -8.88 10.49 31.69
CA ASP A 50 -10.32 10.37 31.82
C ASP A 50 -10.92 11.74 32.21
N THR A 51 -11.09 12.61 31.21
CA THR A 51 -11.85 13.85 31.32
C THR A 51 -13.34 13.58 31.03
N PRO A 52 -14.27 14.37 31.59
CA PRO A 52 -15.71 14.18 31.34
C PRO A 52 -16.10 14.33 29.86
N ASN A 53 -15.28 15.03 29.06
CA ASN A 53 -15.47 15.23 27.62
C ASN A 53 -14.56 14.33 26.76
N ALA A 54 -13.81 13.39 27.35
CA ALA A 54 -12.82 12.57 26.65
C ALA A 54 -13.40 11.81 25.46
N ILE A 55 -14.63 11.29 25.58
CA ILE A 55 -15.30 10.54 24.51
C ILE A 55 -15.58 11.45 23.31
N GLN A 56 -16.03 12.68 23.55
CA GLN A 56 -16.31 13.65 22.49
C GLN A 56 -15.02 14.13 21.82
N GLU A 57 -13.98 14.42 22.61
CA GLU A 57 -12.65 14.80 22.12
C GLU A 57 -12.04 13.71 21.25
N LEU A 58 -12.10 12.45 21.70
CA LEU A 58 -11.60 11.30 20.94
C LEU A 58 -12.40 11.03 19.67
N THR A 59 -13.74 11.19 19.70
CA THR A 59 -14.59 11.02 18.52
C THR A 59 -14.27 12.09 17.47
N ILE A 60 -14.18 13.35 17.87
CA ILE A 60 -13.85 14.45 16.94
C ILE A 60 -12.44 14.28 16.37
N ALA A 61 -11.46 13.89 17.20
CA ALA A 61 -10.10 13.64 16.73
C ALA A 61 -10.05 12.50 15.71
N ARG A 62 -10.72 11.37 15.99
CA ARG A 62 -10.86 10.26 15.04
C ARG A 62 -11.46 10.75 13.73
N ASP A 63 -12.61 11.42 13.78
CA ASP A 63 -13.29 11.88 12.57
C ASP A 63 -12.42 12.87 11.76
N ILE A 64 -11.63 13.75 12.42
CA ILE A 64 -10.67 14.63 11.73
C ILE A 64 -9.61 13.81 11.00
N TYR A 65 -8.99 12.83 11.67
CA TYR A 65 -7.95 12.00 11.06
C TYR A 65 -8.51 11.09 9.95
N GLU A 66 -9.74 10.58 10.08
CA GLU A 66 -10.42 9.84 9.01
C GLU A 66 -10.53 10.69 7.74
N HIS A 67 -10.96 11.95 7.86
CA HIS A 67 -11.05 12.83 6.70
C HIS A 67 -9.67 13.29 6.20
N ALA A 68 -8.67 13.39 7.07
CA ALA A 68 -7.29 13.69 6.70
C ALA A 68 -6.68 12.59 5.81
N VAL A 69 -6.95 11.32 6.14
CA VAL A 69 -6.56 10.17 5.34
C VAL A 69 -7.22 10.22 3.96
N VAL A 70 -8.54 10.46 3.90
CA VAL A 70 -9.24 10.57 2.60
C VAL A 70 -8.74 11.75 1.78
N LEU A 71 -8.45 12.90 2.41
CA LEU A 71 -7.85 14.06 1.76
C LEU A 71 -6.49 13.72 1.16
N SER A 72 -5.65 12.98 1.89
CA SER A 72 -4.33 12.55 1.40
C SER A 72 -4.43 11.68 0.16
N VAL A 73 -5.45 10.81 0.07
CA VAL A 73 -5.70 10.03 -1.16
C VAL A 73 -6.10 10.94 -2.32
N LYS A 74 -6.93 11.96 -2.07
CA LYS A 74 -7.36 12.90 -3.13
C LYS A 74 -6.23 13.82 -3.61
N ILE A 75 -5.27 14.13 -2.75
CA ILE A 75 -4.05 14.89 -3.08
C ILE A 75 -2.99 13.98 -3.74
N GLU A 76 -3.20 12.66 -3.75
CA GLU A 76 -2.27 11.67 -4.31
C GLU A 76 -0.92 11.63 -3.56
N ASP A 77 -0.91 11.99 -2.26
CA ASP A 77 0.28 11.97 -1.41
C ASP A 77 0.26 10.72 -0.50
N GLN A 78 1.06 9.72 -0.89
CA GLN A 78 1.19 8.46 -0.15
C GLN A 78 1.87 8.63 1.21
N ASP A 79 2.85 9.53 1.31
CA ASP A 79 3.60 9.75 2.55
C ASP A 79 2.70 10.46 3.58
N ALA A 80 1.87 11.42 3.13
CA ALA A 80 0.85 12.04 3.96
C ALA A 80 -0.18 11.03 4.43
N PHE A 81 -0.64 10.15 3.54
CA PHE A 81 -1.55 9.08 3.90
C PHE A 81 -0.96 8.19 5.01
N GLU A 82 0.30 7.76 4.86
CA GLU A 82 0.98 6.91 5.84
C GLU A 82 1.04 7.58 7.23
N ARG A 83 1.47 8.84 7.27
CA ARG A 83 1.57 9.61 8.52
C ARG A 83 0.21 9.74 9.20
N ASP A 84 -0.82 10.12 8.44
CA ASP A 84 -2.15 10.37 9.00
C ASP A 84 -2.85 9.06 9.40
N PHE A 85 -2.61 7.97 8.68
CA PHE A 85 -3.08 6.64 9.06
C PHE A 85 -2.42 6.14 10.35
N PHE A 86 -1.11 6.32 10.53
CA PHE A 86 -0.44 5.94 11.78
C PHE A 86 -0.93 6.76 12.98
N GLN A 87 -1.31 8.03 12.77
CA GLN A 87 -1.95 8.83 13.81
C GLN A 87 -3.37 8.33 14.13
N LEU A 88 -4.09 7.81 13.13
CA LEU A 88 -5.43 7.25 13.29
C LEU A 88 -5.44 5.86 13.95
N LYS A 89 -4.40 5.04 13.74
CA LYS A 89 -4.34 3.64 14.20
C LYS A 89 -4.60 3.45 15.71
N PRO A 90 -4.02 4.25 16.63
CA PRO A 90 -4.30 4.14 18.07
C PRO A 90 -5.79 4.34 18.43
N TYR A 91 -6.54 5.09 17.63
CA TYR A 91 -7.97 5.29 17.85
C TYR A 91 -8.79 4.03 17.51
N TYR A 92 -8.30 3.18 16.61
CA TYR A 92 -8.94 1.91 16.25
C TYR A 92 -8.51 0.74 17.13
N THR A 93 -7.29 0.76 17.68
CA THR A 93 -6.79 -0.31 18.56
C THR A 93 -7.12 -0.03 20.03
N ASP A 94 -6.68 1.12 20.54
CA ASP A 94 -6.62 1.39 21.98
C ASP A 94 -7.94 2.01 22.47
N ALA A 95 -8.55 2.87 21.64
CA ALA A 95 -9.81 3.55 21.97
C ALA A 95 -11.06 2.73 21.62
N ARG A 96 -10.92 1.52 21.05
CA ARG A 96 -12.05 0.64 20.65
C ARG A 96 -12.97 0.27 21.82
N ASN A 97 -12.43 0.20 23.04
CA ASN A 97 -13.23 -0.07 24.25
C ASN A 97 -14.05 1.15 24.73
N ARG A 98 -13.69 2.36 24.29
CA ARG A 98 -14.27 3.63 24.75
C ARG A 98 -15.14 4.30 23.68
N LEU A 99 -14.94 3.97 22.41
CA LEU A 99 -15.61 4.58 21.26
C LEU A 99 -16.47 3.56 20.51
N PRO A 100 -17.62 4.00 19.95
CA PRO A 100 -18.36 3.18 19.01
C PRO A 100 -17.60 3.08 17.67
N GLN A 101 -17.78 1.95 16.99
CA GLN A 101 -17.22 1.71 15.67
C GLN A 101 -17.68 2.78 14.65
N SER A 102 -16.73 3.31 13.87
CA SER A 102 -17.01 4.27 12.80
C SER A 102 -17.43 3.54 11.51
N PRO A 103 -18.39 4.06 10.73
CA PRO A 103 -18.71 3.51 9.42
C PRO A 103 -17.55 3.63 8.42
N GLN A 104 -16.61 4.56 8.63
CA GLN A 104 -15.44 4.79 7.76
C GLN A 104 -14.22 3.93 8.15
N GLU A 105 -14.28 3.19 9.26
CA GLU A 105 -13.16 2.36 9.72
C GLU A 105 -12.78 1.29 8.67
N TYR A 106 -13.75 0.49 8.19
CA TYR A 106 -13.46 -0.58 7.22
C TYR A 106 -12.97 -0.07 5.86
N PRO A 107 -13.56 0.99 5.25
CA PRO A 107 -13.01 1.59 4.05
C PRO A 107 -11.57 2.09 4.21
N ILE A 108 -11.24 2.74 5.34
CA ILE A 108 -9.89 3.26 5.57
C ILE A 108 -8.88 2.13 5.78
N LEU A 109 -9.26 1.07 6.49
CA LEU A 109 -8.44 -0.13 6.64
C LEU A 109 -8.21 -0.80 5.28
N GLY A 110 -9.24 -0.92 4.44
CA GLY A 110 -9.11 -1.41 3.07
C GLY A 110 -8.15 -0.55 2.23
N LEU A 111 -8.18 0.78 2.39
CA LEU A 111 -7.26 1.69 1.70
C LEU A 111 -5.82 1.46 2.14
N ASN A 112 -5.60 1.26 3.45
CA ASN A 112 -4.28 0.93 3.96
C ASN A 112 -3.77 -0.41 3.42
N LEU A 113 -4.61 -1.43 3.36
CA LEU A 113 -4.27 -2.73 2.78
C LEU A 113 -3.85 -2.59 1.31
N LEU A 114 -4.60 -1.82 0.50
CA LEU A 114 -4.23 -1.57 -0.90
C LEU A 114 -2.94 -0.78 -1.04
N ARG A 115 -2.70 0.21 -0.17
CA ARG A 115 -1.41 0.93 -0.13
C ARG A 115 -0.25 -0.04 0.08
N LEU A 116 -0.36 -0.96 1.03
CA LEU A 116 0.69 -1.94 1.33
C LEU A 116 0.96 -2.86 0.13
N LEU A 117 -0.08 -3.24 -0.63
CA LEU A 117 0.07 -4.00 -1.87
C LEU A 117 0.81 -3.19 -2.95
N VAL A 118 0.43 -1.93 -3.16
CA VAL A 118 1.10 -1.03 -4.13
C VAL A 118 2.58 -0.85 -3.78
N GLN A 119 2.92 -0.76 -2.49
CA GLN A 119 4.30 -0.61 -2.02
C GLN A 119 5.08 -1.94 -1.97
N ASN A 120 4.47 -3.05 -2.40
CA ASN A 120 5.04 -4.40 -2.33
C ASN A 120 5.47 -4.81 -0.90
N ARG A 121 4.78 -4.29 0.13
CA ARG A 121 5.03 -4.61 1.56
C ARG A 121 4.07 -5.72 2.04
N ILE A 122 4.19 -6.89 1.43
CA ILE A 122 3.29 -8.04 1.69
C ILE A 122 3.38 -8.55 3.14
N ALA A 123 4.55 -8.46 3.77
CA ALA A 123 4.72 -8.85 5.17
C ALA A 123 3.86 -7.97 6.10
N GLU A 124 3.91 -6.64 5.91
CA GLU A 124 3.09 -5.69 6.69
C GLU A 124 1.61 -5.93 6.43
N PHE A 125 1.24 -6.23 5.18
CA PHE A 125 -0.14 -6.56 4.81
C PHE A 125 -0.70 -7.73 5.64
N HIS A 126 0.03 -8.84 5.74
CA HIS A 126 -0.42 -9.98 6.55
C HIS A 126 -0.43 -9.68 8.05
N THR A 127 0.51 -8.88 8.56
CA THR A 127 0.47 -8.46 9.97
C THR A 127 -0.75 -7.59 10.29
N GLU A 128 -1.14 -6.69 9.39
CA GLU A 128 -2.36 -5.89 9.58
C GLU A 128 -3.62 -6.75 9.45
N LEU A 129 -3.64 -7.72 8.54
CA LEU A 129 -4.76 -8.67 8.43
C LEU A 129 -4.95 -9.51 9.69
N GLU A 130 -3.87 -9.93 10.35
CA GLU A 130 -3.94 -10.71 11.60
C GLU A 130 -4.55 -9.90 12.76
N LEU A 131 -4.36 -8.57 12.78
CA LEU A 131 -4.95 -7.69 13.77
C LEU A 131 -6.47 -7.49 13.61
N LEU A 132 -7.02 -7.81 12.45
CA LEU A 132 -8.45 -7.63 12.15
C LEU A 132 -9.29 -8.76 12.76
N SER A 133 -10.49 -8.40 13.24
CA SER A 133 -11.47 -9.39 13.70
C SER A 133 -12.09 -10.14 12.53
N SER A 134 -12.61 -11.35 12.77
CA SER A 134 -13.32 -12.14 11.75
C SER A 134 -14.50 -11.39 11.12
N THR A 135 -15.21 -10.57 11.91
CA THR A 135 -16.30 -9.70 11.44
C THR A 135 -15.84 -8.61 10.48
N ALA A 136 -14.60 -8.12 10.63
CA ALA A 136 -14.03 -7.12 9.74
C ALA A 136 -13.66 -7.75 8.38
N LEU A 137 -13.20 -9.00 8.39
CA LEU A 137 -12.82 -9.73 7.18
C LEU A 137 -14.00 -10.02 6.24
N GLU A 138 -15.22 -10.09 6.79
CA GLU A 138 -16.46 -10.25 6.00
C GLU A 138 -16.85 -8.97 5.25
N ASN A 139 -16.26 -7.82 5.59
CA ASN A 139 -16.59 -6.56 4.93
C ASN A 139 -16.16 -6.57 3.45
N PRO A 140 -17.03 -6.13 2.51
CA PRO A 140 -16.71 -6.12 1.08
C PRO A 140 -15.41 -5.37 0.73
N CYS A 141 -15.07 -4.29 1.45
CA CYS A 141 -13.86 -3.51 1.19
C CYS A 141 -12.59 -4.29 1.51
N ILE A 142 -12.55 -4.97 2.65
CA ILE A 142 -11.39 -5.75 3.11
C ILE A 142 -11.29 -7.03 2.28
N LYS A 143 -12.43 -7.70 2.04
CA LYS A 143 -12.48 -8.90 1.20
C LYS A 143 -11.93 -8.63 -0.21
N HIS A 144 -12.27 -7.47 -0.79
CA HIS A 144 -11.74 -7.08 -2.09
C HIS A 144 -10.22 -6.94 -2.07
N ALA A 145 -9.64 -6.31 -1.04
CA ALA A 145 -8.19 -6.19 -0.90
C ALA A 145 -7.50 -7.56 -0.74
N VAL A 146 -8.13 -8.51 -0.03
CA VAL A 146 -7.62 -9.87 0.13
C VAL A 146 -7.70 -10.66 -1.18
N GLU A 147 -8.80 -10.58 -1.94
CA GLU A 147 -8.94 -11.24 -3.24
C GLU A 147 -7.92 -10.70 -4.27
N LEU A 148 -7.64 -9.39 -4.19
CA LEU A 148 -6.60 -8.75 -4.99
C LEU A 148 -5.21 -9.25 -4.63
N GLU A 149 -4.89 -9.34 -3.34
CA GLU A 149 -3.62 -9.87 -2.85
C GLU A 149 -3.41 -11.33 -3.28
N GLN A 150 -4.42 -12.18 -3.14
CA GLN A 150 -4.36 -13.57 -3.59
C GLN A 150 -4.11 -13.65 -5.10
N SER A 151 -4.84 -12.85 -5.89
CA SER A 151 -4.65 -12.80 -7.34
C SER A 151 -3.26 -12.28 -7.72
N PHE A 152 -2.70 -11.37 -6.92
CA PHE A 152 -1.35 -10.84 -7.08
C PHE A 152 -0.30 -11.92 -6.77
N MET A 153 -0.42 -12.65 -5.66
CA MET A 153 0.45 -13.77 -5.31
C MET A 153 0.40 -14.92 -6.31
N GLU A 154 -0.79 -15.23 -6.85
CA GLU A 154 -0.98 -16.24 -7.89
C GLU A 154 -0.38 -15.82 -9.24
N GLY A 155 -0.01 -14.55 -9.41
CA GLY A 155 0.38 -13.98 -10.71
C GLY A 155 -0.79 -13.88 -11.70
N ALA A 156 -2.03 -13.97 -11.22
CA ALA A 156 -3.24 -13.91 -12.02
C ALA A 156 -3.66 -12.46 -12.34
N TYR A 157 -2.77 -11.69 -12.97
CA TYR A 157 -2.92 -10.24 -13.17
C TYR A 157 -4.18 -9.82 -13.96
N ASN A 158 -4.68 -10.69 -14.83
CA ASN A 158 -5.96 -10.48 -15.53
C ASN A 158 -7.13 -10.29 -14.55
N ARG A 159 -7.13 -11.02 -13.43
CA ARG A 159 -8.15 -10.91 -12.40
C ARG A 159 -8.04 -9.58 -11.66
N VAL A 160 -6.82 -9.12 -11.37
CA VAL A 160 -6.55 -7.83 -10.73
C VAL A 160 -7.04 -6.66 -11.60
N LEU A 161 -6.77 -6.70 -12.90
CA LEU A 161 -7.27 -5.68 -13.84
C LEU A 161 -8.79 -5.71 -13.98
N SER A 162 -9.41 -6.88 -13.94
CA SER A 162 -10.87 -7.03 -13.97
C SER A 162 -11.50 -6.50 -12.67
N ALA A 163 -10.84 -6.73 -11.54
CA ALA A 163 -11.25 -6.27 -10.22
C ALA A 163 -11.25 -4.73 -10.09
N ARG A 164 -10.52 -4.01 -10.95
CA ARG A 164 -10.63 -2.54 -11.09
C ARG A 164 -12.05 -2.09 -11.46
N GLN A 165 -12.86 -2.94 -12.11
CA GLN A 165 -14.25 -2.62 -12.47
C GLN A 165 -15.23 -2.86 -11.32
N THR A 166 -14.85 -3.67 -10.33
CA THR A 166 -15.70 -4.06 -9.20
C THR A 166 -15.36 -3.30 -7.92
N VAL A 167 -14.77 -2.11 -8.07
CA VAL A 167 -14.28 -1.33 -6.94
C VAL A 167 -15.46 -0.87 -6.06
N PRO A 168 -15.43 -1.15 -4.74
CA PRO A 168 -16.56 -0.83 -3.85
C PRO A 168 -16.65 0.66 -3.47
N HIS A 169 -15.59 1.45 -3.65
CA HIS A 169 -15.55 2.87 -3.27
C HIS A 169 -14.64 3.69 -4.19
N GLU A 170 -15.07 4.89 -4.59
CA GLU A 170 -14.35 5.73 -5.56
C GLU A 170 -12.92 6.10 -5.14
N THR A 171 -12.67 6.21 -3.84
CA THR A 171 -11.34 6.51 -3.27
C THR A 171 -10.29 5.44 -3.60
N TYR A 172 -10.70 4.21 -3.93
CA TYR A 172 -9.78 3.14 -4.31
C TYR A 172 -9.24 3.26 -5.73
N ALA A 173 -9.88 4.05 -6.60
CA ALA A 173 -9.50 4.16 -8.01
C ALA A 173 -8.03 4.58 -8.17
N TYR A 174 -7.58 5.54 -7.36
CA TYR A 174 -6.18 5.98 -7.34
C TYR A 174 -5.22 4.82 -7.05
N PHE A 175 -5.42 4.09 -5.96
CA PHE A 175 -4.55 2.96 -5.61
C PHE A 175 -4.62 1.81 -6.61
N MET A 176 -5.78 1.57 -7.25
CA MET A 176 -5.89 0.57 -8.30
C MET A 176 -5.09 0.93 -9.56
N ASP A 177 -5.01 2.22 -9.90
CA ASP A 177 -4.23 2.70 -11.04
C ASP A 177 -2.73 2.55 -10.77
N LEU A 178 -2.30 2.86 -9.54
CA LEU A 178 -0.92 2.63 -9.10
C LEU A 178 -0.57 1.14 -9.01
N LEU A 179 -1.50 0.31 -8.53
CA LEU A 179 -1.31 -1.14 -8.49
C LEU A 179 -1.16 -1.70 -9.91
N ALA A 180 -1.94 -1.21 -10.87
CA ALA A 180 -1.82 -1.61 -12.27
C ALA A 180 -0.45 -1.23 -12.87
N LYS A 181 0.14 -0.08 -12.47
CA LYS A 181 1.52 0.27 -12.85
C LYS A 181 2.52 -0.71 -12.23
N THR A 182 2.44 -0.91 -10.91
CA THR A 182 3.34 -1.81 -10.15
C THR A 182 3.32 -3.23 -10.70
N ILE A 183 2.14 -3.77 -11.02
CA ILE A 183 1.98 -5.10 -11.64
C ILE A 183 2.69 -5.17 -13.00
N ARG A 184 2.58 -4.13 -13.83
CA ARG A 184 3.27 -4.11 -15.13
C ARG A 184 4.78 -4.13 -14.95
N ASP A 185 5.29 -3.40 -13.98
CA ASP A 185 6.72 -3.36 -13.67
C ASP A 185 7.23 -4.73 -13.16
N GLU A 186 6.44 -5.43 -12.35
CA GLU A 186 6.75 -6.81 -11.92
C GLU A 186 6.68 -7.82 -13.09
N ILE A 187 5.69 -7.69 -13.98
CA ILE A 187 5.59 -8.52 -15.19
C ILE A 187 6.79 -8.27 -16.11
N ALA A 188 7.19 -7.01 -16.28
CA ALA A 188 8.35 -6.60 -17.06
C ALA A 188 9.63 -7.24 -16.50
N GLY A 189 9.87 -7.09 -15.19
CA GLY A 189 11.03 -7.69 -14.52
C GLY A 189 11.04 -9.23 -14.55
N CYS A 190 9.87 -9.87 -14.55
CA CYS A 190 9.77 -11.32 -14.77
C CYS A 190 10.06 -11.70 -16.23
N SER A 191 9.55 -10.92 -17.19
CA SER A 191 9.72 -11.17 -18.63
C SER A 191 11.18 -11.06 -19.06
N GLU A 192 11.91 -10.09 -18.50
CA GLU A 192 13.34 -9.91 -18.71
C GLU A 192 14.17 -11.14 -18.28
N LYS A 193 13.74 -11.82 -17.21
CA LYS A 193 14.41 -13.03 -16.69
C LYS A 193 13.98 -14.31 -17.42
N ALA A 194 12.74 -14.35 -17.89
CA ALA A 194 12.15 -15.54 -18.48
C ALA A 194 12.48 -15.69 -19.98
N TYR A 195 12.59 -14.59 -20.71
CA TYR A 195 12.72 -14.59 -22.17
C TYR A 195 13.96 -13.84 -22.64
N ASP A 196 14.56 -14.31 -23.73
CA ASP A 196 15.67 -13.62 -24.40
C ASP A 196 15.16 -12.49 -25.32
N TYR A 197 14.00 -12.72 -25.92
CA TYR A 197 13.31 -11.77 -26.77
C TYR A 197 11.82 -12.09 -26.81
N LEU A 198 11.01 -11.10 -27.15
CA LEU A 198 9.57 -11.21 -27.24
C LEU A 198 9.08 -10.44 -28.47
N SER A 199 8.10 -10.97 -29.19
CA SER A 199 7.47 -10.20 -30.28
C SER A 199 6.67 -9.03 -29.71
N ILE A 200 6.48 -7.95 -30.47
CA ILE A 200 5.65 -6.82 -30.01
C ILE A 200 4.21 -7.26 -29.66
N ASN A 201 3.67 -8.22 -30.41
CA ASN A 201 2.32 -8.75 -30.16
C ASN A 201 2.24 -9.52 -28.85
N ASP A 202 3.24 -10.37 -28.57
CA ASP A 202 3.28 -11.15 -27.34
C ASP A 202 3.58 -10.24 -26.14
N ALA A 203 4.49 -9.26 -26.30
CA ALA A 203 4.78 -8.24 -25.29
C ALA A 203 3.55 -7.44 -24.92
N LYS A 204 2.76 -7.05 -25.91
CA LYS A 204 1.50 -6.36 -25.70
C LYS A 204 0.50 -7.20 -24.90
N GLN A 205 0.38 -8.49 -25.21
CA GLN A 205 -0.54 -9.38 -24.51
C GLN A 205 -0.08 -9.63 -23.06
N ILE A 206 1.20 -9.88 -22.85
CA ILE A 206 1.78 -10.17 -21.53
C ILE A 206 1.73 -8.95 -20.62
N LEU A 207 2.11 -7.77 -21.11
CA LEU A 207 2.10 -6.52 -20.35
C LEU A 207 0.71 -5.85 -20.31
N LEU A 208 -0.28 -6.47 -20.95
CA LEU A 208 -1.69 -6.07 -20.90
C LEU A 208 -1.93 -4.64 -21.43
N PHE A 209 -1.21 -4.25 -22.48
CA PHE A 209 -1.39 -2.97 -23.17
C PHE A 209 -2.49 -3.04 -24.23
N SER A 210 -3.24 -1.94 -24.40
CA SER A 210 -4.28 -1.85 -25.44
C SER A 210 -3.69 -1.45 -26.79
N LYS A 211 -2.66 -0.60 -26.80
CA LYS A 211 -2.03 -0.08 -28.01
C LYS A 211 -0.54 -0.35 -28.06
N ASP A 212 -0.03 -0.52 -29.27
CA ASP A 212 1.38 -0.77 -29.53
C ASP A 212 2.22 0.49 -29.22
N GLN A 213 1.63 1.68 -29.38
CA GLN A 213 2.27 2.97 -29.05
C GLN A 213 2.54 3.11 -27.55
N GLU A 214 1.60 2.71 -26.69
CA GLU A 214 1.74 2.75 -25.24
C GLU A 214 2.88 1.84 -24.77
N LEU A 215 3.02 0.66 -25.39
CA LEU A 215 4.13 -0.24 -25.12
C LEU A 215 5.48 0.40 -25.51
N LEU A 216 5.56 1.06 -26.67
CA LEU A 216 6.79 1.70 -27.12
C LEU A 216 7.19 2.91 -26.25
N GLU A 217 6.21 3.65 -25.73
CA GLU A 217 6.44 4.74 -24.77
C GLU A 217 6.95 4.18 -23.44
N TYR A 218 6.29 3.15 -22.90
CA TYR A 218 6.70 2.48 -21.67
C TYR A 218 8.14 1.95 -21.74
N ILE A 219 8.51 1.30 -22.84
CA ILE A 219 9.89 0.80 -23.04
C ILE A 219 10.89 1.96 -23.06
N LYS A 220 10.56 3.10 -23.67
CA LYS A 220 11.47 4.25 -23.73
C LYS A 220 11.66 4.94 -22.39
N GLU A 221 10.60 5.01 -21.59
CA GLU A 221 10.62 5.74 -20.30
C GLU A 221 11.18 4.88 -19.17
N GLU A 222 10.72 3.64 -19.03
CA GLU A 222 10.99 2.81 -17.85
C GLU A 222 12.10 1.77 -18.09
N HIS A 223 12.31 1.33 -19.35
CA HIS A 223 13.27 0.28 -19.70
C HIS A 223 14.16 0.62 -20.91
N PRO A 224 14.99 1.67 -20.84
CA PRO A 224 15.87 2.08 -21.93
C PRO A 224 16.89 1.01 -22.34
N GLU A 225 17.12 0.01 -21.49
CA GLU A 225 17.96 -1.16 -21.75
C GLU A 225 17.38 -2.15 -22.77
N TRP A 226 16.08 -2.13 -23.06
CA TRP A 226 15.47 -3.07 -24.01
C TRP A 226 15.69 -2.62 -25.46
N GLU A 227 16.23 -3.50 -26.30
CA GLU A 227 16.51 -3.20 -27.70
C GLU A 227 15.37 -3.68 -28.60
N ILE A 228 14.77 -2.76 -29.37
CA ILE A 228 13.74 -3.11 -30.35
C ILE A 228 14.41 -3.38 -31.70
N LYS A 229 14.46 -4.64 -32.13
CA LYS A 229 15.00 -5.05 -33.44
C LYS A 229 13.96 -5.90 -34.18
N ASN A 230 13.72 -5.58 -35.45
CA ASN A 230 12.88 -6.37 -36.36
C ASN A 230 11.46 -6.69 -35.83
N GLY A 231 10.85 -5.80 -35.06
CA GLY A 231 9.52 -6.03 -34.48
C GLY A 231 9.51 -6.94 -33.25
N SER A 232 10.68 -7.19 -32.65
CA SER A 232 10.84 -7.89 -31.38
C SER A 232 11.58 -7.01 -30.38
N VAL A 233 11.15 -7.11 -29.12
CA VAL A 233 11.81 -6.55 -27.95
C VAL A 233 12.84 -7.56 -27.49
N PHE A 234 14.11 -7.20 -27.54
CA PHE A 234 15.20 -7.97 -26.98
C PHE A 234 15.45 -7.46 -25.57
N PHE A 235 15.17 -8.30 -24.59
CA PHE A 235 15.62 -8.08 -23.23
C PHE A 235 17.14 -8.27 -23.29
N GLN A 236 17.90 -7.22 -22.95
CA GLN A 236 19.33 -7.43 -22.76
C GLN A 236 19.44 -8.43 -21.62
N LYS A 237 19.67 -9.71 -21.95
CA LYS A 237 20.16 -10.70 -20.98
C LYS A 237 21.20 -9.94 -20.19
N ALA A 238 21.01 -9.84 -18.87
CA ALA A 238 22.09 -9.55 -17.96
C ALA A 238 23.30 -10.30 -18.53
N LYS A 239 24.24 -9.55 -19.10
CA LYS A 239 25.35 -10.07 -19.91
C LYS A 239 26.26 -10.97 -19.09
N ASP A 240 25.95 -11.12 -17.82
CA ASP A 240 26.49 -12.08 -16.90
C ASP A 240 25.34 -12.97 -16.44
N SER A 241 24.99 -13.97 -17.26
CA SER A 241 24.70 -15.28 -16.65
C SER A 241 25.89 -15.52 -15.74
N ALA A 242 25.72 -15.30 -14.43
CA ALA A 242 26.77 -15.47 -13.44
C ALA A 242 27.51 -16.75 -13.85
N PRO A 243 28.80 -16.66 -14.23
CA PRO A 243 29.51 -17.76 -14.87
C PRO A 243 29.21 -18.97 -14.02
N CYS A 244 28.49 -19.93 -14.62
CA CYS A 244 27.87 -21.08 -13.97
C CYS A 244 28.63 -21.36 -12.69
N LYS A 245 28.12 -20.90 -11.52
CA LYS A 245 28.92 -20.80 -10.29
C LYS A 245 29.64 -22.14 -10.16
N GLU A 246 30.94 -22.16 -10.44
CA GLU A 246 31.69 -23.40 -10.42
C GLU A 246 31.39 -24.01 -9.05
N ILE A 247 30.80 -25.21 -9.05
CA ILE A 247 30.36 -25.87 -7.82
C ILE A 247 31.52 -25.71 -6.84
N PRO A 248 31.34 -25.09 -5.66
CA PRO A 248 32.43 -24.66 -4.81
C PRO A 248 33.12 -25.88 -4.21
N SER A 249 33.98 -26.49 -5.01
CA SER A 249 34.62 -27.78 -4.81
C SER A 249 35.51 -27.73 -3.57
N LEU A 250 36.17 -26.60 -3.34
CA LEU A 250 36.96 -26.34 -2.13
C LEU A 250 36.12 -26.31 -0.85
N GLN A 251 34.88 -25.77 -0.91
CA GLN A 251 33.99 -25.79 0.26
C GLN A 251 33.51 -27.21 0.57
N LEU A 252 33.14 -27.98 -0.46
CA LEU A 252 32.76 -29.40 -0.32
C LEU A 252 33.91 -30.25 0.23
N ILE A 253 35.14 -30.04 -0.24
CA ILE A 253 36.34 -30.72 0.27
C ILE A 253 36.55 -30.38 1.74
N ASN A 254 36.50 -29.10 2.11
CA ASN A 254 36.67 -28.68 3.51
C ASN A 254 35.58 -29.24 4.43
N GLN A 255 34.32 -29.24 4.00
CA GLN A 255 33.22 -29.85 4.76
C GLN A 255 33.45 -31.36 4.94
N THR A 256 33.83 -32.06 3.86
CA THR A 256 34.09 -33.51 3.90
C THR A 256 35.25 -33.86 4.82
N LEU A 257 36.37 -33.11 4.75
CA LEU A 257 37.51 -33.27 5.64
C LEU A 257 37.16 -32.91 7.09
N SER A 258 36.32 -31.90 7.33
CA SER A 258 35.85 -31.54 8.66
C SER A 258 34.98 -32.64 9.26
N TYR A 259 34.07 -33.24 8.47
CA TYR A 259 33.26 -34.36 8.91
C TYR A 259 34.11 -35.60 9.21
N ALA A 260 35.08 -35.92 8.35
CA ALA A 260 36.01 -37.01 8.59
C ALA A 260 36.83 -36.78 9.87
N ARG A 261 37.33 -35.55 10.07
CA ARG A 261 38.09 -35.17 11.27
C ARG A 261 37.27 -35.29 12.56
N GLU A 262 36.01 -34.87 12.56
CA GLU A 262 35.14 -34.98 13.75
C GLU A 262 34.71 -36.45 14.01
N LEU A 263 34.58 -37.28 12.97
CA LEU A 263 34.29 -38.72 13.13
C LEU A 263 35.50 -39.54 13.62
N GLU A 264 36.71 -39.20 13.16
CA GLU A 264 37.95 -39.87 13.58
C GLU A 264 38.48 -39.36 14.92
N ARG A 265 37.99 -38.22 15.39
CA ARG A 265 38.32 -37.68 16.71
C ARG A 265 37.67 -38.56 17.77
N ILE A 266 38.46 -39.41 18.40
CA ILE A 266 38.07 -40.17 19.58
C ILE A 266 37.66 -39.15 20.68
N VAL A 267 36.40 -39.20 21.10
CA VAL A 267 35.88 -38.48 22.28
C VAL A 267 36.26 -39.23 23.54
#